data_AF-A0A950FBN7-F1
#
_entry.id   AF-A0A950FBN7-F1
#
_cell.length_a   1.000
_cell.length_b   1.000
_cell.length_c   1.000
_cell.angle_alpha   90.00
_cell.angle_beta   90.00
_cell.angle_gamma   90.00
#
_symmetry.space_group_name_H-M   'P 1'
#
loop_
_entity.id
_entity.type
_entity.pdbx_description
1 polymer ?
#
loop_
_entity_poly.entity_id
_entity_poly.type
_entity_poly.pdbx_seq_one_letter_code
_entity_poly.pdbx_strand_id
1 'polypeptide(L)'
;MMLNLWRTICLVCVVCALMVIGLPEPTYRSGQNEKIMESLIFDETITIVGTEAFIDHVRKALALLQSKSPSGYPVVKKYIGRIKEGTTSGMYAYYNPPTFQMSAKEALLNESNKDYALQWCASVIVHDAY
;
A
#
# COMPACT_ATOMS: atom_id res chain seq x y z
N MET A 1 -8.08 28.75 -65.17
CA MET A 1 -6.71 28.75 -64.62
C MET A 1 -6.69 27.90 -63.34
N MET A 2 -6.81 26.58 -63.51
CA MET A 2 -6.93 25.57 -62.44
C MET A 2 -5.56 24.94 -62.14
N LEU A 3 -4.67 25.66 -61.47
CA LEU A 3 -3.31 25.17 -61.19
C LEU A 3 -2.89 25.26 -59.72
N ASN A 4 -3.82 25.57 -58.80
CA ASN A 4 -3.49 25.81 -57.40
C ASN A 4 -4.17 24.87 -56.39
N LEU A 5 -4.98 23.90 -56.84
CA LEU A 5 -5.68 22.97 -55.92
C LEU A 5 -4.82 21.74 -55.55
N TRP A 6 -3.97 21.26 -56.46
CA TRP A 6 -3.09 20.11 -56.19
C TRP A 6 -1.96 20.46 -55.21
N ARG A 7 -1.43 21.69 -55.30
CA ARG A 7 -0.32 22.15 -54.44
C ARG A 7 -0.73 22.28 -52.98
N THR A 8 -1.98 22.69 -52.70
CA THR A 8 -2.54 22.75 -51.35
C THR A 8 -2.83 21.37 -50.79
N ILE A 9 -3.34 20.44 -51.60
CA ILE A 9 -3.59 19.04 -51.16
C ILE A 9 -2.27 18.35 -50.78
N CYS A 10 -1.21 18.51 -51.58
CA CYS A 10 0.11 17.95 -51.22
C CYS A 10 0.70 18.56 -49.93
N LEU A 11 0.49 19.85 -49.68
CA LEU A 11 1.02 20.52 -48.49
C LEU A 11 0.32 20.07 -47.21
N VAL A 12 -0.99 19.83 -47.26
CA VAL A 12 -1.77 19.29 -46.13
C VAL A 12 -1.35 17.85 -45.81
N CYS A 13 -1.12 17.00 -46.84
CA CYS A 13 -0.66 15.63 -46.61
C CYS A 13 0.74 15.55 -45.98
N VAL A 14 1.66 16.45 -46.35
CA VAL A 14 3.01 16.50 -45.76
C VAL A 14 2.97 16.99 -44.30
N VAL A 15 2.11 17.96 -43.98
CA VAL A 15 1.93 18.43 -42.58
C VAL A 15 1.29 17.34 -41.71
N CYS A 16 0.30 16.61 -42.23
CA CYS A 16 -0.30 15.47 -41.51
C CYS A 16 0.69 14.31 -41.32
N ALA A 17 1.54 14.02 -42.29
CA ALA A 17 2.58 12.99 -42.17
C ALA A 17 3.68 13.39 -41.15
N LEU A 18 4.01 14.68 -41.04
CA LEU A 18 4.99 15.16 -40.05
C LEU A 18 4.45 15.17 -38.61
N MET A 19 3.13 15.25 -38.40
CA MET A 19 2.53 15.07 -37.06
C MET A 19 2.58 13.62 -36.55
N VAL A 20 2.74 12.64 -37.45
CA VAL A 20 2.77 11.21 -37.08
C VAL A 20 4.15 10.75 -36.60
N ILE A 21 5.22 11.50 -36.86
CA ILE A 21 6.62 11.06 -36.61
C ILE A 21 7.29 11.88 -35.48
N GLY A 22 6.59 12.82 -34.84
CA GLY A 22 7.25 13.89 -34.09
C GLY A 22 6.89 14.06 -32.61
N LEU A 23 5.91 13.34 -32.07
CA LEU A 23 5.68 13.35 -30.64
C LEU A 23 6.35 12.11 -30.05
N PRO A 24 7.40 12.23 -29.21
CA PRO A 24 7.78 11.11 -28.39
C PRO A 24 6.51 10.67 -27.68
N GLU A 25 6.16 9.39 -27.77
CA GLU A 25 5.09 8.84 -26.96
C GLU A 25 5.30 9.41 -25.56
N PRO A 26 4.27 9.97 -24.88
CA PRO A 26 4.39 10.20 -23.47
C PRO A 26 4.73 8.82 -22.93
N THR A 27 6.00 8.61 -22.62
CA THR A 27 6.43 7.45 -21.89
C THR A 27 5.63 7.58 -20.61
N TYR A 28 4.53 6.84 -20.55
CA TYR A 28 3.80 6.64 -19.33
C TYR A 28 4.77 5.86 -18.48
N ARG A 29 5.67 6.62 -17.86
CA ARG A 29 6.55 6.15 -16.83
C ARG A 29 5.58 5.82 -15.72
N SER A 30 5.09 4.58 -15.72
CA SER A 30 4.50 3.97 -14.56
C SER A 30 5.62 3.92 -13.53
N GLY A 31 5.90 5.06 -12.92
CA GLY A 31 6.62 5.15 -11.67
C GLY A 31 5.70 4.55 -10.62
N GLN A 32 5.49 3.23 -10.69
CA GLN A 32 5.32 2.49 -9.47
C GLN A 32 6.66 2.67 -8.76
N ASN A 33 6.73 3.69 -7.88
CA ASN A 33 7.63 3.64 -6.75
C ASN A 33 7.32 2.30 -6.08
N GLU A 34 8.07 1.27 -6.41
CA GLU A 34 7.91 -0.05 -5.84
C GLU A 34 8.10 0.13 -4.33
N LYS A 35 7.00 -0.02 -3.59
CA LYS A 35 7.00 0.16 -2.14
C LYS A 35 7.97 -0.87 -1.59
N ILE A 36 9.10 -0.44 -1.02
CA ILE A 36 10.05 -1.38 -0.42
C ILE A 36 9.35 -2.06 0.74
N MET A 37 9.10 -3.35 0.58
CA MET A 37 8.48 -4.19 1.59
C MET A 37 9.57 -4.77 2.46
N GLU A 38 9.55 -4.39 3.72
CA GLU A 38 10.45 -4.88 4.75
C GLU A 38 9.73 -5.92 5.62
N SER A 39 10.52 -6.62 6.45
CA SER A 39 10.01 -7.60 7.40
C SER A 39 10.72 -7.42 8.74
N LEU A 40 9.94 -7.38 9.82
CA LEU A 40 10.42 -7.28 11.20
C LEU A 40 9.74 -8.35 12.06
N ILE A 41 10.51 -9.03 12.91
CA ILE A 41 9.96 -9.97 13.90
C ILE A 41 9.75 -9.21 15.21
N PHE A 42 8.52 -9.22 15.72
CA PHE A 42 8.14 -8.65 17.01
C PHE A 42 7.96 -9.77 18.04
N ASP A 43 8.59 -9.63 19.21
CA ASP A 43 8.47 -10.58 20.33
C ASP A 43 8.65 -12.06 19.90
N GLU A 44 9.59 -12.30 18.97
CA GLU A 44 9.98 -13.59 18.40
C GLU A 44 8.88 -14.41 17.68
N THR A 45 7.64 -13.95 17.70
CA THR A 45 6.46 -14.75 17.33
C THR A 45 5.66 -14.14 16.18
N ILE A 46 5.61 -12.81 16.09
CA ILE A 46 4.79 -12.10 15.11
C ILE A 46 5.69 -11.49 14.05
N THR A 47 5.51 -11.87 12.79
CA THR A 47 6.21 -11.22 11.67
C THR A 47 5.39 -10.05 11.14
N ILE A 48 5.95 -8.84 11.10
CA ILE A 48 5.34 -7.65 10.49
C ILE A 48 5.97 -7.46 9.12
N VAL A 49 5.16 -7.42 8.06
CA VAL A 49 5.63 -7.25 6.68
C VAL A 49 4.98 -6.03 6.06
N GLY A 50 5.74 -5.04 5.62
CA GLY A 50 5.20 -3.77 5.14
C GLY A 50 6.27 -2.75 4.86
N THR A 51 5.85 -1.54 4.55
CA THR A 51 6.77 -0.40 4.57
C THR A 51 7.29 -0.07 5.95
N GLU A 52 8.42 0.61 6.02
CA GLU A 52 8.99 1.12 7.26
C GLU A 52 7.95 1.86 8.13
N ALA A 53 7.17 2.78 7.54
CA ALA A 53 6.13 3.52 8.25
C ALA A 53 5.02 2.60 8.82
N PHE A 54 4.62 1.58 8.06
CA PHE A 54 3.66 0.58 8.52
C PHE A 54 4.23 -0.28 9.64
N ILE A 55 5.47 -0.77 9.48
CA ILE A 55 6.16 -1.59 10.47
C ILE A 55 6.30 -0.83 11.78
N ASP A 56 6.75 0.42 11.74
CA ASP A 56 6.92 1.24 12.95
C ASP A 56 5.58 1.45 13.67
N HIS A 57 4.51 1.70 12.92
CA HIS A 57 3.18 1.91 13.49
C HIS A 57 2.61 0.63 14.12
N VAL A 58 2.67 -0.50 13.42
CA VAL A 58 2.23 -1.81 13.96
C VAL A 58 3.06 -2.22 15.17
N ARG A 59 4.37 -1.98 15.14
CA ARG A 59 5.25 -2.24 16.29
C ARG A 59 4.81 -1.45 17.52
N LYS A 60 4.51 -0.16 17.35
CA LYS A 60 3.99 0.69 18.44
C LYS A 60 2.62 0.20 18.94
N ALA A 61 1.76 -0.26 18.03
CA ALA A 61 0.43 -0.77 18.38
C ALA A 61 0.53 -2.07 19.20
N LEU A 62 1.42 -3.00 18.81
CA LEU A 62 1.69 -4.23 19.56
C LEU A 62 2.30 -3.93 20.94
N ALA A 63 3.24 -2.98 21.03
CA ALA A 63 3.78 -2.54 22.31
C ALA A 63 2.72 -1.91 23.22
N LEU A 64 1.80 -1.11 22.65
CA LEU A 64 0.67 -0.56 23.37
C LEU A 64 -0.27 -1.66 23.89
N LEU A 65 -0.60 -2.66 23.05
CA LEU A 65 -1.39 -3.82 23.44
C LEU A 65 -0.73 -4.61 24.57
N GLN A 66 0.57 -4.89 24.47
CA GLN A 66 1.32 -5.59 25.50
C GLN A 66 1.27 -4.84 26.85
N SER A 67 1.32 -3.50 26.82
CA SER A 67 1.26 -2.68 28.04
C SER A 67 -0.15 -2.53 28.62
N LYS A 68 -1.18 -2.42 27.77
CA LYS A 68 -2.53 -1.99 28.19
C LYS A 68 -3.57 -3.10 28.19
N SER A 69 -3.31 -4.22 27.52
CA SER A 69 -4.24 -5.35 27.40
C SER A 69 -3.55 -6.66 27.78
N PRO A 70 -3.33 -6.90 29.10
CA PRO A 70 -2.64 -8.09 29.59
C PRO A 70 -3.36 -9.40 29.23
N SER A 71 -4.68 -9.36 28.97
CA SER A 71 -5.46 -10.50 28.48
C SER A 71 -5.55 -10.59 26.96
N GLY A 72 -5.50 -9.46 26.24
CA GLY A 72 -5.66 -9.43 24.78
C GLY A 72 -4.37 -9.79 24.02
N TYR A 73 -3.22 -9.32 24.49
CA TYR A 73 -1.95 -9.59 23.79
C TYR A 73 -1.60 -11.10 23.70
N PRO A 74 -1.84 -11.94 24.73
CA PRO A 74 -1.68 -13.38 24.61
C PRO A 74 -2.56 -14.03 23.52
N VAL A 75 -3.76 -13.49 23.27
CA VAL A 75 -4.67 -13.97 22.20
C VAL A 75 -4.08 -13.63 20.84
N VAL A 76 -3.58 -12.40 20.66
CA VAL A 76 -2.87 -11.97 19.45
C VAL A 76 -1.69 -12.91 19.14
N LYS A 77 -0.83 -13.18 20.13
CA LYS A 77 0.32 -14.10 19.92
C LYS A 77 -0.07 -15.51 19.56
N LYS A 78 -1.23 -15.96 20.03
CA LYS A 78 -1.72 -17.32 19.77
C LYS A 78 -2.28 -17.47 18.36
N TYR A 79 -2.98 -16.46 17.84
CA TYR A 79 -3.76 -16.57 16.61
C TYR A 79 -3.23 -15.76 15.43
N ILE A 80 -2.31 -14.83 15.64
CA ILE A 80 -1.70 -14.02 14.58
C ILE A 80 -0.20 -14.32 14.54
N GLY A 81 0.26 -15.00 13.49
CA GLY A 81 1.70 -15.20 13.25
C GLY A 81 2.31 -14.18 12.29
N ARG A 82 1.48 -13.50 11.49
CA ARG A 82 1.93 -12.43 10.59
C ARG A 82 0.93 -11.28 10.52
N ILE A 83 1.44 -10.05 10.55
CA ILE A 83 0.69 -8.84 10.19
C ILE A 83 1.32 -8.30 8.90
N LYS A 84 0.53 -8.20 7.82
CA LYS A 84 1.03 -7.82 6.51
C LYS A 84 0.30 -6.59 5.96
N GLU A 85 1.06 -5.62 5.48
CA GLU A 85 0.52 -4.49 4.75
C GLU A 85 -0.13 -4.97 3.43
N GLY A 86 -1.36 -4.53 3.18
CA GLY A 86 -2.10 -4.81 1.95
C GLY A 86 -2.95 -3.62 1.49
N THR A 87 -3.73 -3.85 0.45
CA THR A 87 -4.71 -2.86 -0.06
C THR A 87 -6.04 -2.92 0.67
N THR A 88 -6.34 -4.07 1.27
CA THR A 88 -7.54 -4.35 2.06
C THR A 88 -7.15 -4.96 3.41
N SER A 89 -8.05 -4.85 4.38
CA SER A 89 -7.88 -5.45 5.71
C SER A 89 -8.66 -6.77 5.82
N GLY A 90 -8.10 -7.75 6.53
CA GLY A 90 -8.78 -9.01 6.81
C GLY A 90 -7.86 -10.12 7.33
N MET A 91 -8.47 -11.08 8.05
CA MET A 91 -7.78 -12.23 8.62
C MET A 91 -7.74 -13.43 7.66
N TYR A 92 -6.55 -13.86 7.29
CA TYR A 92 -6.28 -15.12 6.58
C TYR A 92 -5.90 -16.20 7.60
N ALA A 93 -6.89 -16.69 8.36
CA ALA A 93 -6.69 -17.62 9.47
C ALA A 93 -6.10 -18.99 9.06
N TYR A 94 -6.37 -19.43 7.83
CA TYR A 94 -5.91 -20.73 7.31
C TYR A 94 -4.52 -20.69 6.67
N TYR A 95 -3.87 -19.53 6.63
CA TYR A 95 -2.50 -19.42 6.12
C TYR A 95 -1.51 -19.95 7.15
N ASN A 96 -0.30 -20.30 6.69
CA ASN A 96 0.80 -20.70 7.57
C ASN A 96 1.99 -19.74 7.37
N PRO A 97 2.24 -18.80 8.30
CA PRO A 97 1.47 -18.53 9.52
C PRO A 97 0.12 -17.82 9.25
N PRO A 98 -0.85 -17.88 10.18
CA PRO A 98 -2.06 -17.08 10.12
C PRO A 98 -1.72 -15.61 9.93
N THR A 99 -2.31 -14.99 8.92
CA THR A 99 -1.90 -13.66 8.45
C THR A 99 -3.05 -12.67 8.59
N PHE A 100 -2.90 -11.68 9.45
CA PHE A 100 -3.73 -10.49 9.43
C PHE A 100 -3.19 -9.53 8.37
N GLN A 101 -3.91 -9.37 7.27
CA GLN A 101 -3.60 -8.33 6.31
C GLN A 101 -4.28 -7.03 6.72
N MET A 102 -3.58 -5.90 6.63
CA MET A 102 -4.10 -4.60 7.04
C MET A 102 -3.80 -3.56 5.98
N SER A 103 -4.80 -2.75 5.65
CA SER A 103 -4.62 -1.60 4.77
C SER A 103 -3.78 -0.52 5.45
N ALA A 104 -2.62 -0.17 4.88
CA ALA A 104 -1.83 0.95 5.41
C ALA A 104 -2.60 2.27 5.37
N LYS A 105 -3.48 2.45 4.38
CA LYS A 105 -4.34 3.64 4.31
C LYS A 105 -5.20 3.77 5.55
N GLU A 106 -5.73 2.67 6.07
CA GLU A 106 -6.59 2.64 7.26
C GLU A 106 -5.75 2.69 8.54
N ALA A 107 -4.68 1.87 8.61
CA ALA A 107 -3.78 1.79 9.76
C ALA A 107 -3.12 3.12 10.10
N LEU A 108 -2.77 3.90 9.09
CA LEU A 108 -2.09 5.19 9.21
C LEU A 108 -3.07 6.37 9.06
N LEU A 109 -4.37 6.12 8.89
CA LEU A 109 -5.36 7.18 8.73
C LEU A 109 -5.42 8.02 10.01
N ASN A 110 -5.45 9.34 9.84
CA ASN A 110 -5.45 10.41 10.87
C ASN A 110 -4.08 11.04 11.15
N GLU A 111 -3.57 11.80 10.19
CA GLU A 111 -2.41 12.68 10.40
C GLU A 111 -2.65 13.71 11.52
N SER A 112 -3.90 14.14 11.73
CA SER A 112 -4.28 15.11 12.76
C SER A 112 -4.23 14.55 14.18
N ASN A 113 -4.23 13.23 14.38
CA ASN A 113 -4.12 12.60 15.69
C ASN A 113 -3.48 11.20 15.60
N LYS A 114 -2.15 11.17 15.73
CA LYS A 114 -1.35 9.94 15.70
C LYS A 114 -1.70 8.96 16.83
N ASP A 115 -2.10 9.46 18.00
CA ASP A 115 -2.45 8.61 19.15
C ASP A 115 -3.76 7.86 18.90
N TYR A 116 -4.73 8.51 18.25
CA TYR A 116 -5.97 7.85 17.84
C TYR A 116 -5.70 6.76 16.79
N ALA A 117 -4.89 7.06 15.77
CA ALA A 117 -4.50 6.07 14.76
C ALA A 117 -3.78 4.86 15.39
N LEU A 118 -2.94 5.09 16.40
CA LEU A 118 -2.24 4.05 17.14
C LEU A 118 -3.20 3.17 17.96
N GLN A 119 -4.13 3.80 18.70
CA GLN A 119 -5.13 3.08 19.49
C GLN A 119 -6.08 2.28 18.60
N TRP A 120 -6.49 2.85 17.46
CA TRP A 120 -7.30 2.15 16.46
C TRP A 120 -6.56 0.92 15.93
N CYS A 121 -5.29 1.07 15.53
CA CYS A 121 -4.45 -0.03 15.05
C CYS A 121 -4.34 -1.16 16.10
N ALA A 122 -4.08 -0.80 17.36
CA ALA A 122 -4.07 -1.75 18.47
C ALA A 122 -5.43 -2.48 18.63
N SER A 123 -6.53 -1.73 18.56
CA SER A 123 -7.88 -2.28 18.69
C SER A 123 -8.22 -3.28 17.59
N VAL A 124 -7.86 -3.00 16.32
CA VAL A 124 -8.18 -3.90 15.21
C VAL A 124 -7.32 -5.16 15.23
N ILE A 125 -6.04 -5.07 15.64
CA ILE A 125 -5.17 -6.24 15.79
C ILE A 125 -5.74 -7.22 16.82
N VAL A 126 -6.21 -6.72 17.97
CA VAL A 126 -6.81 -7.60 18.98
C VAL A 126 -8.19 -8.09 18.56
N HIS A 127 -9.00 -7.27 17.89
CA HIS A 127 -10.31 -7.67 17.37
C HIS A 127 -10.19 -8.87 16.43
N ASP A 128 -9.30 -8.81 15.45
CA ASP A 128 -9.15 -9.87 14.45
C ASP A 128 -8.44 -11.13 14.98
N ALA A 129 -7.86 -11.06 16.18
CA ALA A 129 -7.30 -12.23 16.86
C ALA A 129 -8.36 -13.10 17.56
N TYR A 130 -9.56 -12.56 17.82
CA TYR A 130 -10.70 -13.27 18.44
C TYR A 130 -11.61 -13.90 17.39
#